data_AF-A0A3N5ZCD0-F1
#
_entry.id   AF-A0A3N5ZCD0-F1
#
_cell.length_a   1.000
_cell.length_b   1.000
_cell.length_c   1.000
_cell.angle_alpha   90.00
_cell.angle_beta   90.00
_cell.angle_gamma   90.00
#
_symmetry.space_group_name_H-M   'P 1'
#
loop_
_entity.id
_entity.type
_entity.pdbx_description
1 polymer ?
#
loop_
_entity_poly.entity_id
_entity_poly.type
_entity_poly.pdbx_seq_one_letter_code
_entity_poly.pdbx_strand_id
1 'polypeptide(L)'
;WQVVVPAALAVRYERLDDEGLFGGIAQVVQEVTATAEYKLGDGFLIRGEFRRDWSNQRFFTGSEPGDLREGQNTVLVGLVWWFGNKQGAW
;
A
#
# COMPACT_ATOMS: atom_id res chain seq x y z
N TRP A 1 8.91 -6.93 8.51
CA TRP A 1 9.79 -7.98 9.05
C TRP A 1 10.66 -8.48 7.90
N GLN A 2 11.97 -8.63 8.09
CA GLN A 2 12.80 -9.22 7.05
C GLN A 2 12.61 -10.74 7.09
N VAL A 3 12.04 -11.31 6.02
CA VAL A 3 11.66 -12.73 6.01
C VAL A 3 12.88 -13.60 5.68
N VAL A 4 13.69 -13.24 4.67
CA VAL A 4 14.98 -13.88 4.34
C VAL A 4 15.83 -12.89 3.53
N VAL A 5 17.17 -13.00 3.46
CA VAL A 5 17.89 -12.42 2.30
C VAL A 5 17.65 -13.37 1.12
N PRO A 6 17.11 -12.92 -0.04
CA PRO A 6 16.95 -11.55 -0.53
C PRO A 6 15.52 -10.96 -0.53
N ALA A 7 14.59 -11.47 0.28
CA ALA A 7 13.16 -11.11 0.25
C ALA A 7 12.62 -10.54 1.59
N ALA A 8 11.90 -9.41 1.53
CA ALA A 8 11.21 -8.83 2.68
C ALA A 8 9.71 -8.76 2.45
N LEU A 9 8.94 -8.98 3.51
CA LEU A 9 7.48 -8.83 3.51
C LEU A 9 7.07 -7.91 4.66
N ALA A 10 6.14 -7.01 4.36
CA ALA A 10 5.51 -6.15 5.34
C ALA A 10 4.00 -6.16 5.14
N VAL A 11 3.27 -6.16 6.24
CA VAL A 11 1.83 -5.94 6.24
C VAL A 11 1.56 -4.83 7.23
N ARG A 12 0.72 -3.87 6.83
CA ARG A 12 0.21 -2.79 7.66
C ARG A 12 -1.30 -2.82 7.61
N TYR A 13 -1.93 -2.61 8.76
CA TYR A 13 -3.37 -2.38 8.86
C TYR A 13 -3.57 -1.06 9.58
N GLU A 14 -4.43 -0.22 9.02
CA GLU A 14 -4.77 1.10 9.54
C GLU A 14 -6.30 1.20 9.66
N ARG A 15 -6.75 1.84 10.74
CA ARG A 15 -8.16 2.14 10.98
C ARG A 15 -8.26 3.59 11.42
N LEU A 16 -9.14 4.32 10.76
CA LEU A 16 -9.47 5.69 11.07
C LEU A 16 -10.98 5.78 11.33
N ASP A 17 -11.33 6.23 12.53
CA ASP A 17 -12.69 6.63 12.85
C ASP A 17 -12.80 8.13 12.58
N ASP A 18 -13.51 8.50 11.51
CA ASP A 18 -13.65 9.88 11.06
C ASP A 18 -15.06 10.37 11.35
N GLU A 19 -15.19 11.39 12.17
CA GLU A 19 -16.48 12.06 12.45
C GLU A 19 -16.87 13.06 11.36
N GLY A 20 -16.15 13.09 10.23
CA GLY A 20 -16.38 13.96 9.09
C GLY A 20 -15.33 15.06 8.91
N LEU A 21 -14.22 14.99 9.64
CA LEU A 21 -13.11 15.94 9.54
C LEU A 21 -12.31 15.76 8.25
N PHE A 22 -12.08 14.51 7.82
CA PHE A 22 -11.22 14.21 6.67
C PHE A 22 -12.01 13.87 5.40
N GLY A 23 -13.10 13.11 5.54
CA GLY A 23 -13.95 12.68 4.44
C GLY A 23 -15.23 13.49 4.24
N GLY A 24 -15.48 14.50 5.09
CA GLY A 24 -16.71 15.31 5.04
C GLY A 24 -18.00 14.58 5.45
N ILE A 25 -17.90 13.30 5.80
CA ILE A 25 -18.99 12.44 6.30
C ILE A 25 -18.48 11.59 7.47
N ALA A 26 -19.36 11.27 8.42
CA ALA A 26 -19.02 10.35 9.50
C ALA A 26 -18.86 8.93 8.96
N GLN A 27 -17.66 8.36 9.06
CA GLN A 27 -17.32 7.05 8.51
C GLN A 27 -16.13 6.40 9.23
N VAL A 28 -16.05 5.09 9.14
CA VAL A 28 -14.90 4.31 9.60
C VAL A 28 -14.16 3.79 8.38
N VAL A 29 -12.98 4.36 8.13
CA VAL A 29 -12.10 3.96 7.03
C VAL A 29 -11.08 2.95 7.54
N GLN A 30 -10.83 1.92 6.75
CA GLN A 30 -9.87 0.87 7.02
C GLN A 30 -8.99 0.67 5.80
N GLU A 31 -7.71 0.43 6.04
CA GLU A 31 -6.72 0.17 5.02
C GLU A 31 -5.90 -1.05 5.42
N VAL A 32 -5.61 -1.92 4.45
CA VAL A 32 -4.56 -2.92 4.58
C VAL A 32 -3.56 -2.75 3.43
N THR A 33 -2.29 -2.67 3.77
CA THR A 33 -1.18 -2.61 2.83
C THR A 33 -0.33 -3.87 3.00
N ALA A 34 -0.08 -4.57 1.91
CA ALA A 34 0.87 -5.67 1.84
C ALA A 34 2.00 -5.29 0.88
N THR A 35 3.22 -5.23 1.39
CA THR A 35 4.42 -4.89 0.60
C THR A 35 5.32 -6.12 0.53
N ALA A 36 5.74 -6.47 -0.68
CA ALA A 36 6.71 -7.51 -0.95
C ALA A 36 7.91 -6.93 -1.68
N GLU A 37 9.10 -7.24 -1.21
CA GLU A 37 10.35 -6.77 -1.77
C GLU A 37 11.28 -7.93 -2.10
N TYR A 38 11.98 -7.82 -3.21
CA TYR A 38 12.96 -8.81 -3.62
C TYR A 38 14.21 -8.14 -4.22
N LYS A 39 15.38 -8.45 -3.66
CA LYS A 39 16.67 -7.98 -4.16
C LYS A 39 17.10 -8.87 -5.33
N LEU A 40 17.08 -8.32 -6.54
CA LEU A 40 17.49 -9.05 -7.75
C LEU A 40 19.01 -9.24 -7.83
N GLY A 41 19.75 -8.31 -7.23
CA GLY A 41 21.21 -8.29 -7.20
C GLY A 41 21.69 -7.01 -6.53
N ASP A 42 23.00 -6.81 -6.47
CA ASP A 42 23.53 -5.55 -5.96
C ASP A 42 23.10 -4.38 -6.86
N GLY A 43 22.60 -3.33 -6.22
CA GLY A 43 22.04 -2.18 -6.92
C GLY A 43 20.58 -2.31 -7.35
N PHE A 44 19.93 -3.49 -7.28
CA PHE A 44 18.56 -3.66 -7.80
C PHE A 44 17.58 -4.25 -6.77
N LEU A 45 16.39 -3.66 -6.68
CA LEU A 45 15.27 -4.11 -5.87
C LEU A 45 13.96 -4.00 -6.65
N ILE A 46 13.16 -5.05 -6.67
CA ILE A 46 11.75 -4.97 -7.09
C ILE A 46 10.86 -4.93 -5.85
N ARG A 47 9.84 -4.08 -5.88
CA ARG A 47 8.83 -3.94 -4.82
C ARG A 47 7.44 -4.07 -5.43
N GLY A 48 6.66 -5.01 -4.93
CA GLY A 48 5.22 -5.07 -5.14
C GLY A 48 4.49 -4.52 -3.92
N GLU A 49 3.46 -3.73 -4.13
CA GLU A 49 2.57 -3.27 -3.07
C GLU A 49 1.13 -3.51 -3.49
N PHE A 50 0.38 -4.14 -2.60
CA PHE A 50 -1.07 -4.26 -2.70
C PHE A 50 -1.69 -3.48 -1.56
N ARG A 51 -2.60 -2.58 -1.88
CA ARG A 51 -3.34 -1.80 -0.92
C ARG A 51 -4.83 -2.01 -1.16
N ARG A 52 -5.55 -2.24 -0.07
CA ARG A 52 -7.01 -2.31 -0.09
C ARG A 52 -7.55 -1.36 0.96
N ASP A 53 -8.36 -0.43 0.50
CA ASP A 53 -9.05 0.57 1.30
C ASP A 53 -10.55 0.24 1.30
N TRP A 54 -11.20 0.37 2.45
CA TRP A 54 -12.65 0.23 2.56
C TRP A 54 -13.23 1.08 3.68
N SER A 55 -14.52 1.39 3.56
CA SER A 55 -15.28 2.21 4.50
C SER A 55 -16.63 1.57 4.77
N ASN A 56 -17.22 1.89 5.92
CA ASN A 56 -18.62 1.55 6.22
C ASN A 56 -19.63 2.44 5.45
N GLN A 57 -19.15 3.45 4.72
CA GLN A 57 -19.92 4.32 3.85
C GLN A 57 -19.43 4.21 2.40
N ARG A 58 -20.33 4.51 1.46
CA ARG A 58 -19.99 4.67 0.04
C ARG A 58 -19.27 6.00 -0.16
N PHE A 59 -17.95 5.97 -0.05
CA PHE A 59 -17.09 7.17 -0.09
C PHE A 59 -16.12 7.16 -1.28
N PHE A 60 -15.66 5.99 -1.72
CA PHE A 60 -14.64 5.89 -2.76
C PHE A 60 -15.24 6.11 -4.15
N THR A 61 -14.49 6.78 -5.03
CA THR A 61 -14.89 6.99 -6.42
C THR A 61 -14.71 5.73 -7.26
N GLY A 62 -15.78 5.35 -7.94
CA GLY A 62 -15.81 4.31 -8.97
C GLY A 62 -15.43 4.83 -10.35
N SER A 63 -15.62 3.98 -11.36
CA SER A 63 -15.22 4.25 -12.75
C SER A 63 -16.06 5.33 -13.43
N GLU A 64 -17.25 5.60 -12.91
CA GLU A 64 -18.22 6.55 -13.48
C GLU A 64 -18.49 7.71 -12.50
N PRO A 65 -18.76 8.92 -13.00
CA PRO A 65 -19.13 10.05 -12.13
C PRO A 65 -20.36 9.73 -11.28
N GLY A 66 -20.24 9.89 -9.96
CA GLY A 66 -21.31 9.61 -9.01
C GLY A 66 -21.42 8.15 -8.57
N ASP A 67 -20.60 7.24 -9.13
CA ASP A 67 -20.51 5.86 -8.66
C ASP A 67 -19.67 5.81 -7.38
N LEU A 68 -20.33 5.81 -6.23
CA LEU A 68 -19.66 5.69 -4.94
C LEU A 68 -19.61 4.24 -4.47
N ARG A 69 -18.41 3.80 -4.09
CA ARG A 69 -18.07 2.44 -3.67
C ARG A 69 -17.62 2.43 -2.21
N GLU A 70 -17.79 1.28 -1.58
CA GLU A 70 -17.38 1.04 -0.19
C GLU A 70 -15.90 0.67 -0.08
N GLY A 71 -15.20 0.50 -1.20
CA GLY A 71 -13.77 0.22 -1.17
C GLY A 71 -13.09 0.37 -2.51
N GLN A 72 -11.77 0.42 -2.44
CA GLN A 72 -10.86 0.58 -3.57
C GLN A 72 -9.66 -0.34 -3.36
N ASN A 73 -9.22 -0.99 -4.42
CA ASN A 73 -8.00 -1.78 -4.43
C ASN A 73 -6.97 -1.09 -5.33
N THR A 74 -5.73 -1.06 -4.90
CA THR A 74 -4.60 -0.50 -5.63
C THR A 74 -3.45 -1.49 -5.64
N VAL A 75 -2.83 -1.66 -6.79
CA VAL A 75 -1.62 -2.47 -6.96
C VAL A 75 -0.53 -1.57 -7.53
N LEU A 76 0.65 -1.61 -6.93
CA LEU A 76 1.85 -0.94 -7.41
C LEU A 76 2.95 -1.98 -7.62
N VAL A 77 3.69 -1.82 -8.72
CA VAL A 77 4.96 -2.52 -8.93
C VAL A 77 6.02 -1.48 -9.22
N GLY A 78 7.09 -1.50 -8.44
CA GLY A 78 8.21 -0.58 -8.54
C GLY A 78 9.53 -1.32 -8.74
N LEU A 79 10.42 -0.72 -9.55
CA LEU A 79 11.81 -1.12 -9.70
C LEU A 79 12.70 0.00 -9.17
N VAL A 80 13.60 -0.35 -8.26
CA VAL A 80 14.60 0.57 -7.70
C VAL A 80 15.98 0.11 -8.18
N TRP A 81 16.72 1.03 -8.78
CA TRP A 81 18.11 0.85 -9.16
C TRP A 81 18.97 1.93 -8.49
N TRP A 82 20.08 1.54 -7.85
CA TRP A 82 21.03 2.43 -7.22
C TRP A 82 22.48 2.07 -7.59
N PHE A 83 23.36 3.07 -7.61
CA PHE A 83 24.78 2.95 -7.92
C PHE A 83 25.64 3.58 -6.81
N GLY A 84 26.73 2.90 -6.40
CA GLY A 84 27.66 3.36 -5.35
C GLY A 84 28.18 2.23 -4.46
N ASN A 85 29.04 2.55 -3.48
CA ASN A 85 29.67 1.56 -2.56
C ASN A 85 28.69 0.87 -1.58
N LYS A 86 27.36 1.09 -1.71
CA LYS A 86 26.37 0.49 -0.82
C LYS A 86 26.17 -0.99 -1.17
N GLN A 87 26.92 -1.83 -0.46
CA GLN A 87 26.83 -3.29 -0.51
C GLN A 87 26.09 -3.77 0.76
N GLY A 88 25.13 -4.70 0.61
CA GLY A 88 24.38 -5.28 1.75
C GLY A 88 22.87 -4.98 1.80
N ALA A 89 22.20 -5.50 2.84
CA ALA A 89 20.81 -5.20 3.19
C ALA A 89 20.75 -3.97 4.12
N TRP A 90 19.61 -3.27 4.09
CA TRP A 90 19.36 -1.99 4.77
C TRP A 90 19.64 -2.00 6.26
#